data_AF-A0A3P7LR36-F1
#
_entry.id   AF-A0A3P7LR36-F1
#
_cell.length_a   1.000
_cell.length_b   1.000
_cell.length_c   1.000
_cell.angle_alpha   90.00
_cell.angle_beta   90.00
_cell.angle_gamma   90.00
#
_symmetry.space_group_name_H-M   'P 1'
#
loop_
_entity.id
_entity.type
_entity.pdbx_description
1 polymer ?
#
loop_
_entity_poly.entity_id
_entity_poly.type
_entity_poly.pdbx_seq_one_letter_code
_entity_poly.pdbx_strand_id
1 'polypeptide(L)' 'MPDLSFAIAFVAADSPETLCRVISLGLAIFGLYLAYDTQLIIGGHRYELSPEDYIVGAMDLFVDIMEIFFSLLALLNENE' A
#
# COMPACT_ATOMS: atom_id res chain seq x y z
N MET A 1 14.75 -14.88 -19.12
CA MET A 1 13.78 -15.06 -18.03
C MET A 1 12.93 -13.80 -17.97
N PRO A 2 11.60 -13.89 -17.99
CA PRO A 2 10.77 -12.69 -17.80
C PRO A 2 10.99 -12.12 -16.39
N ASP A 3 11.13 -10.81 -16.30
CA ASP A 3 11.34 -10.06 -15.05
C ASP A 3 10.04 -9.42 -14.56
N LEU A 4 10.10 -8.70 -13.43
CA LEU A 4 8.92 -8.07 -12.81
C LEU A 4 8.24 -7.06 -13.75
N SER A 5 9.02 -6.32 -14.54
CA SER A 5 8.48 -5.37 -15.53
C SER A 5 7.72 -6.10 -16.64
N PHE A 6 8.23 -7.24 -17.12
CA PHE A 6 7.52 -8.05 -18.10
C PHE A 6 6.21 -8.63 -17.55
N ALA A 7 6.18 -9.08 -16.30
CA ALA A 7 4.97 -9.60 -15.67
C ALA A 7 3.89 -8.51 -15.51
N ILE A 8 4.28 -7.31 -15.10
CA ILE A 8 3.37 -6.17 -14.97
C ILE A 8 2.86 -5.73 -16.35
N ALA A 9 3.72 -5.67 -17.37
CA ALA A 9 3.32 -5.31 -18.73
C ALA A 9 2.37 -6.33 -19.37
N PHE A 10 2.58 -7.63 -19.11
CA PHE A 10 1.68 -8.68 -19.60
C PHE A 10 0.31 -8.62 -18.91
N VAL A 11 0.27 -8.36 -17.60
CA VAL A 11 -0.97 -8.17 -16.84
C VAL A 11 -1.71 -6.90 -17.26
N ALA A 12 -1.00 -5.81 -17.55
CA ALA A 12 -1.59 -4.57 -18.06
C ALA A 12 -2.09 -4.67 -19.51
N ALA A 13 -1.61 -5.67 -20.27
CA ALA A 13 -2.08 -5.98 -21.62
C ALA A 13 -3.28 -6.96 -21.64
N ASP A 14 -3.67 -7.48 -20.48
CA ASP A 14 -4.81 -8.39 -20.29
C ASP A 14 -6.13 -7.63 -20.10
N SER A 15 -7.25 -8.34 -19.93
CA SER A 15 -8.56 -7.72 -19.77
C SER A 15 -8.71 -6.88 -18.48
N PRO A 16 -9.58 -5.85 -18.48
CA PRO A 16 -9.75 -4.93 -17.33
C PRO A 16 -10.08 -5.66 -16.01
N GLU A 17 -10.78 -6.79 -16.08
CA GLU A 17 -11.07 -7.59 -14.89
C GLU A 17 -9.82 -8.18 -14.21
N THR A 18 -8.74 -8.44 -14.93
CA THR A 18 -7.48 -8.96 -14.35
C THR A 18 -6.73 -7.84 -13.63
N LEU A 19 -6.71 -6.63 -14.19
CA LEU A 19 -6.07 -5.46 -13.59
C LEU A 19 -6.73 -5.09 -12.25
N CYS A 20 -8.06 -5.01 -12.22
CA CYS A 20 -8.83 -4.71 -11.01
C CYS A 20 -8.56 -5.74 -9.88
N ARG A 21 -8.44 -7.03 -10.22
CA ARG A 21 -8.11 -8.09 -9.23
C ARG A 21 -6.71 -7.91 -8.63
N VAL A 22 -5.72 -7.57 -9.46
CA VAL A 22 -4.34 -7.36 -9.01
C VAL A 22 -4.24 -6.14 -8.12
N ILE A 23 -4.87 -5.03 -8.50
CA ILE A 23 -4.89 -3.81 -7.69
C ILE A 23 -5.65 -4.06 -6.37
N SER A 24 -6.79 -4.77 -6.39
CA SER A 24 -7.53 -5.13 -5.17
C SER A 24 -6.69 -5.98 -4.20
N LEU A 25 -5.93 -6.95 -4.72
CA LEU A 25 -5.03 -7.77 -3.91
C LEU A 25 -3.86 -6.94 -3.35
N GLY A 26 -3.28 -6.06 -4.18
CA GLY A 26 -2.23 -5.13 -3.75
C GLY A 26 -2.71 -4.23 -2.61
N LEU A 27 -3.91 -3.66 -2.74
CA LEU A 27 -4.52 -2.82 -1.72
C LEU A 27 -4.75 -3.56 -0.40
N ALA A 28 -5.20 -4.81 -0.45
CA ALA A 28 -5.38 -5.63 0.75
C ALA A 28 -4.05 -5.91 1.45
N ILE A 29 -2.98 -6.16 0.70
CA ILE A 29 -1.63 -6.37 1.25
C ILE A 29 -1.10 -5.07 1.87
N PHE A 30 -1.25 -3.93 1.19
CA PHE A 30 -0.88 -2.62 1.75
C PHE A 30 -1.65 -2.28 3.02
N GLY A 31 -2.93 -2.61 3.10
CA GLY A 31 -3.72 -2.45 4.32
C GLY A 31 -3.19 -3.28 5.51
N LEU A 32 -2.65 -4.48 5.25
CA LEU A 32 -1.99 -5.30 6.28
C LEU A 32 -0.65 -4.69 6.72
N TYR A 33 0.14 -4.14 5.79
CA TYR A 33 1.36 -3.40 6.12
C TYR A 33 1.05 -2.17 6.98
N LEU A 34 0.07 -1.35 6.59
CA LEU A 34 -0.34 -0.19 7.37
C LEU A 34 -0.77 -0.57 8.80
N ALA A 35 -1.51 -1.67 8.95
CA ALA A 35 -1.89 -2.18 10.28
C ALA A 35 -0.66 -2.61 11.10
N TYR A 36 0.34 -3.23 10.47
CA TYR A 36 1.59 -3.59 11.10
C TYR A 36 2.41 -2.35 11.52
N ASP A 37 2.60 -1.39 10.63
CA ASP A 37 3.38 -0.17 10.88
C ASP A 37 2.72 0.70 11.94
N THR A 38 1.38 0.79 11.92
CA THR A 38 0.62 1.45 12.98
C THR A 38 0.89 0.82 14.33
N GLN A 39 1.00 -0.51 14.41
CA GLN A 39 1.34 -1.16 15.69
C GLN A 39 2.80 -0.99 16.08
N LEU A 40 3.72 -0.89 15.13
CA LEU A 40 5.11 -0.59 15.41
C LEU A 40 5.27 0.80 16.05
N ILE A 41 4.47 1.78 15.59
CA ILE A 41 4.58 3.18 15.99
C ILE A 41 3.70 3.50 17.21
N ILE A 42 2.45 3.04 17.22
CA ILE A 42 1.43 3.41 18.22
C ILE A 42 1.19 2.30 19.25
N GLY A 43 1.45 1.04 18.89
CA GLY A 43 0.99 -0.15 19.63
C GLY A 43 1.52 -0.34 21.06
N GLY A 44 2.48 0.46 21.50
CA GLY A 44 2.94 0.49 22.90
C GLY A 44 3.53 -0.85 23.35
N HIS A 45 4.80 -1.08 23.03
CA HIS A 45 5.54 -2.30 23.41
C HIS A 45 6.89 -1.96 24.08
N ARG A 46 7.74 -2.97 24.29
CA ARG A 46 9.04 -2.87 24.99
C ARG A 46 10.03 -1.83 24.45
N TYR A 47 9.81 -1.30 23.25
CA TYR A 47 10.60 -0.24 22.63
C TYR A 47 9.67 0.95 22.38
N GLU A 48 9.53 1.83 23.37
CA GLU A 48 8.91 3.13 23.15
C GLU A 48 9.82 3.94 22.23
N LEU A 49 9.23 4.45 21.14
CA LEU A 49 9.92 5.37 20.25
C LEU A 49 10.24 6.67 20.99
N SER A 50 11.40 7.24 20.70
CA SER A 50 11.69 8.60 21.14
C SER A 50 10.70 9.57 20.49
N PRO A 51 10.47 10.77 21.07
CA PRO A 51 9.64 11.78 20.42
C PRO A 51 10.09 12.13 19.00
N GLU A 52 11.41 12.09 18.74
CA GLU A 52 11.96 12.32 17.41
C GLU A 52 11.60 11.19 16.43
N ASP A 53 11.75 9.93 16.85
CA ASP A 53 11.40 8.77 16.03
C ASP A 53 9.89 8.68 15.79
N TYR A 54 9.08 9.17 16.73
CA TYR A 54 7.63 9.26 16.59
C TYR A 54 7.22 10.22 15.47
N ILE A 55 7.94 11.33 15.28
CA ILE A 55 7.69 12.27 14.18
C ILE A 55 7.97 11.60 12.84
N VAL A 56 9.10 10.89 12.73
CA VAL A 56 9.48 10.17 11.52
C VAL A 56 8.46 9.05 11.22
N GLY A 57 8.13 8.22 12.21
CA GLY A 57 7.13 7.17 12.04
C GLY A 57 5.75 7.71 11.66
N ALA A 58 5.32 8.83 12.24
CA ALA A 58 4.06 9.48 11.86
C ALA A 58 4.10 10.02 10.41
N MET A 59 5.26 10.48 9.92
CA MET A 59 5.43 10.87 8.53
C MET A 59 5.37 9.66 7.59
N ASP A 60 5.98 8.54 7.96
CA ASP A 60 5.94 7.30 7.18
C ASP A 60 4.48 6.78 7.06
N LEU A 61 3.76 6.71 8.19
CA LEU A 61 2.32 6.35 8.19
C LEU A 61 1.48 7.27 7.31
N PHE A 62 1.78 8.57 7.30
CA PHE A 62 1.07 9.51 6.45
C PHE A 62 1.28 9.19 4.95
N VAL A 63 2.51 8.89 4.54
CA VAL A 63 2.82 8.52 3.16
C VAL A 63 2.10 7.22 2.77
N ASP A 64 2.10 6.21 3.64
CA ASP A 64 1.42 4.93 3.38
C ASP A 64 -0.11 5.10 3.21
N ILE A 65 -0.72 5.95 4.05
CA ILE A 65 -2.16 6.27 3.93
C ILE A 65 -2.45 6.99 2.61
N MET A 66 -1.59 7.92 2.18
CA MET A 66 -1.76 8.64 0.92
C MET A 66 -1.66 7.70 -0.29
N GLU A 67 -0.74 6.73 -0.27
CA GLU A 67 -0.59 5.74 -1.36
C GLU A 67 -1.81 4.82 -1.47
N ILE A 68 -2.34 4.36 -0.33
CA ILE A 68 -3.59 3.59 -0.27
C ILE A 68 -4.76 4.42 -0.80
N PHE A 69 -4.84 5.70 -0.43
CA PHE A 69 -5.89 6.61 -0.90
C PHE A 69 -5.85 6.82 -2.42
N PHE A 70 -4.67 7.05 -3.00
CA PHE A 70 -4.55 7.21 -4.46
C PHE A 70 -4.85 5.90 -5.20
N SER A 71 -4.42 4.76 -4.66
CA SER A 71 -4.74 3.44 -5.22
C SER A 71 -6.24 3.16 -5.21
N LEU A 72 -6.95 3.56 -4.14
CA LEU A 72 -8.41 3.51 -4.06
C LEU A 72 -9.07 4.43 -5.08
N LEU A 73 -8.59 5.67 -5.22
CA LEU A 73 -9.12 6.61 -6.21
C LEU A 73 -8.95 6.09 -7.64
N ALA A 74 -7.81 5.50 -7.96
CA ALA A 74 -7.56 4.91 -9.28
C ALA A 74 -8.56 3.79 -9.59
N LEU A 75 -8.84 2.91 -8.63
CA LEU A 75 -9.85 1.85 -8.77
C LEU A 75 -11.28 2.40 -8.94
N LEU A 76 -11.63 3.44 -8.18
CA LEU A 76 -12.98 4.00 -8.23
C LEU A 76 -13.25 4.76 -9.53
N ASN A 77 -12.24 5.44 -10.07
CA ASN A 77 -12.34 6.19 -11.32
C ASN A 77 -12.25 5.32 -12.58
N GLU A 78 -11.93 4.03 -12.47
CA GLU A 78 -11.83 3.12 -13.62
C GLU A 78 -13.20 2.76 -14.24
N ASN A 79 -14.31 3.17 -13.60
CA ASN A 79 -15.69 2.82 -14.00
C ASN A 79 -16.49 3.97 -14.67
N GLU A 80 -15.83 5.02 -15.15
CA GLU A 80 -16.41 6.05 -16.07
C GLU A 80 -15.71 6.01 -17.43
#